data_AF-A0A2E7I4N9-F1
#
_entry.id   AF-A0A2E7I4N9-F1
#
_cell.length_a   1.000
_cell.length_b   1.000
_cell.length_c   1.000
_cell.angle_alpha   90.00
_cell.angle_beta   90.00
_cell.angle_gamma   90.00
#
_symmetry.space_group_name_H-M   'P 1'
#
loop_
_entity.id
_entity.type
_entity.pdbx_description
1 polymer ?
#
loop_
_entity_poly.entity_id
_entity_poly.type
_entity_poly.pdbx_seq_one_letter_code
_entity_poly.pdbx_strand_id
1 'polypeptide(L)'
;MEFGGFSFFDIVVLTIISLGGLFGLVTGFVRGGLFVASWVGAGLTTIYALVYVSPISSNYIQPEWLAELAAGAALFIVSLIVLHLFSHILSGWVRAGRLNALDRSLGLLAGLATASAVISVAFLFLSDIFLDDPPPWVEAARTRPAVERGALLVKEILPADVIGETGATLKSAKDRAINLDAASKALERLSRPPEKSAPRTQEGYNERERDSLEDLIRQNQ
;
A
#
# COMPACT_ATOMS: atom_id res chain seq x y z
N MET A 1 22.98 9.14 -7.43
CA MET A 1 24.14 8.27 -7.14
C MET A 1 23.61 6.84 -7.10
N GLU A 2 23.88 6.05 -8.13
CA GLU A 2 23.53 4.62 -8.16
C GLU A 2 24.70 3.81 -7.62
N PHE A 3 24.47 3.00 -6.58
CA PHE A 3 25.44 2.02 -6.11
C PHE A 3 24.97 0.63 -6.58
N GLY A 4 25.61 0.08 -7.60
CA GLY A 4 25.37 -1.32 -8.02
C GLY A 4 23.93 -1.66 -8.43
N GLY A 5 23.19 -0.71 -9.01
CA GLY A 5 21.79 -0.90 -9.45
C GLY A 5 20.73 -0.72 -8.34
N PHE A 6 21.15 -0.25 -7.15
CA PHE A 6 20.26 0.22 -6.09
C PHE A 6 20.32 1.74 -5.99
N SER A 7 19.14 2.35 -5.86
CA SER A 7 19.03 3.78 -5.63
C SER A 7 19.29 4.13 -4.15
N PHE A 8 19.62 5.40 -3.88
CA PHE A 8 19.69 5.93 -2.52
C PHE A 8 18.41 5.65 -1.72
N PHE A 9 17.23 5.78 -2.35
CA PHE A 9 15.96 5.43 -1.72
C PHE A 9 15.92 3.96 -1.28
N ASP A 10 16.40 3.04 -2.12
CA ASP A 10 16.44 1.61 -1.78
C ASP A 10 17.33 1.35 -0.57
N ILE A 11 18.50 2.00 -0.51
CA ILE A 11 19.42 1.88 0.62
C ILE A 11 18.75 2.35 1.91
N VAL A 12 18.07 3.50 1.89
CA VAL A 12 17.37 4.04 3.06
C VAL A 12 16.24 3.09 3.51
N VAL A 13 15.40 2.64 2.58
CA VAL A 13 14.28 1.72 2.88
C VAL A 13 14.82 0.42 3.47
N LEU A 14 15.80 -0.21 2.83
CA LEU A 14 16.38 -1.47 3.30
C LEU A 14 17.05 -1.30 4.67
N THR A 15 17.69 -0.16 4.91
CA THR A 15 18.30 0.17 6.21
C THR A 15 17.22 0.25 7.29
N ILE A 16 16.15 1.02 7.08
CA ILE A 16 15.07 1.17 8.07
C ILE A 16 14.38 -0.17 8.34
N ILE A 17 14.08 -0.95 7.30
CA ILE A 17 13.47 -2.28 7.42
C ILE A 17 14.40 -3.24 8.20
N SER A 18 15.70 -3.23 7.89
CA SER A 18 16.67 -4.11 8.56
C SER A 18 16.85 -3.75 10.04
N LEU A 19 16.97 -2.45 10.35
CA LEU A 19 17.05 -1.97 11.73
C LEU A 19 15.76 -2.27 12.50
N GLY A 20 14.59 -2.01 11.90
CA GLY A 20 13.30 -2.30 12.53
C GLY A 20 13.12 -3.79 12.81
N GLY A 21 13.47 -4.65 11.85
CA GLY A 21 13.46 -6.10 12.03
C GLY A 21 14.43 -6.56 13.12
N LEU A 22 15.66 -6.05 13.14
CA LEU A 22 16.65 -6.37 14.17
C LEU A 22 16.20 -5.92 15.56
N PHE A 23 15.65 -4.71 15.66
CA PHE A 23 15.10 -4.19 16.92
C PHE A 23 13.94 -5.04 17.41
N GLY A 24 13.04 -5.44 16.50
CA GLY A 24 11.96 -6.38 16.79
C GLY A 24 12.46 -7.73 17.30
N LEU A 25 13.50 -8.29 16.65
CA LEU A 25 14.14 -9.54 17.04
C LEU A 25 14.73 -9.48 18.46
N VAL A 26 15.32 -8.33 18.85
CA VAL A 26 15.87 -8.09 20.20
C VAL A 26 14.76 -7.94 21.25
N THR A 27 13.60 -7.41 20.86
CA THR A 27 12.52 -7.07 21.80
C THR A 27 11.65 -8.28 22.20
N GLY A 28 11.56 -9.33 21.38
CA GLY A 28 10.75 -10.55 21.67
C GLY A 28 9.23 -10.33 21.58
N PHE A 29 8.38 -11.34 21.78
CA PHE A 29 6.91 -11.29 21.57
C PHE A 29 6.17 -10.64 22.73
N VAL A 30 6.56 -10.90 23.99
CA VAL A 30 5.89 -10.26 25.14
C VAL A 30 6.09 -8.75 25.13
N ARG A 31 7.32 -8.28 24.97
CA ARG A 31 7.59 -6.83 24.88
C ARG A 31 7.34 -6.28 23.48
N GLY A 32 7.53 -7.06 22.43
CA GLY A 32 7.31 -6.64 21.04
C GLY A 32 5.83 -6.53 20.68
N GLY A 33 4.96 -7.39 21.22
CA GLY A 33 3.51 -7.26 21.08
C GLY A 33 2.99 -5.97 21.70
N LEU A 34 3.47 -5.63 22.92
CA LEU A 34 3.13 -4.36 23.56
C LEU A 34 3.77 -3.15 22.85
N PHE A 35 4.97 -3.31 22.28
CA PHE A 35 5.60 -2.28 21.44
C PHE A 35 4.76 -1.99 20.21
N VAL A 36 4.35 -3.01 19.45
CA VAL A 36 3.50 -2.82 18.28
C VAL A 36 2.11 -2.33 18.66
N ALA A 37 1.53 -2.83 19.75
CA ALA A 37 0.27 -2.30 20.26
C ALA A 37 0.39 -0.82 20.64
N SER A 38 1.53 -0.39 21.19
CA SER A 38 1.80 1.02 21.49
C SER A 38 1.94 1.85 20.22
N TRP A 39 2.63 1.35 19.20
CA TRP A 39 2.76 2.03 17.90
C TRP A 39 1.42 2.15 17.17
N VAL A 40 0.66 1.06 17.10
CA VAL A 40 -0.68 1.03 16.50
C VAL A 40 -1.64 1.90 17.30
N GLY A 41 -1.62 1.80 18.62
CA GLY A 41 -2.43 2.63 19.52
C GLY A 41 -2.08 4.11 19.40
N ALA A 42 -0.81 4.46 19.27
CA ALA A 42 -0.36 5.83 19.09
C ALA A 42 -0.77 6.36 17.71
N GLY A 43 -0.68 5.52 16.67
CA GLY A 43 -1.19 5.82 15.34
C GLY A 43 -2.68 6.11 15.38
N LEU A 44 -3.50 5.19 15.91
CA LEU A 44 -4.95 5.37 16.06
C LEU A 44 -5.29 6.62 16.87
N THR A 45 -4.64 6.82 18.02
CA THR A 45 -4.86 7.99 18.87
C THR A 45 -4.56 9.27 18.10
N THR A 46 -3.44 9.30 17.37
CA THR A 46 -3.06 10.43 16.53
C THR A 46 -4.12 10.70 15.49
N ILE A 47 -4.54 9.67 14.75
CA ILE A 47 -5.55 9.76 13.70
C ILE A 47 -6.84 10.39 14.22
N TYR A 48 -7.37 9.92 15.34
CA TYR A 48 -8.60 10.47 15.92
C TYR A 48 -8.40 11.84 16.55
N ALA A 49 -7.23 12.12 17.14
CA ALA A 49 -6.92 13.41 17.75
C ALA A 49 -6.63 14.50 16.70
N LEU A 50 -6.10 14.13 15.53
CA LEU A 50 -5.70 15.07 14.48
C LEU A 50 -6.88 15.89 13.98
N VAL A 51 -8.09 15.31 13.91
CA VAL A 51 -9.32 16.04 13.54
C VAL A 51 -9.58 17.26 14.44
N TYR A 52 -9.21 17.17 15.73
CA TYR A 52 -9.41 18.26 16.68
C TYR A 52 -8.22 19.23 16.72
N VAL A 53 -7.00 18.75 16.39
CA VAL A 53 -5.76 19.53 16.51
C VAL A 53 -5.39 20.23 15.21
N SER A 54 -5.72 19.65 14.05
CA SER A 54 -5.50 20.23 12.71
C SER A 54 -5.92 21.70 12.64
N PRO A 55 -7.18 22.09 12.93
CA PRO A 55 -7.60 23.49 12.81
C PRO A 55 -6.83 24.42 13.75
N ILE A 56 -6.29 23.92 14.86
CA ILE A 56 -5.47 24.71 15.76
C ILE A 56 -4.09 24.92 15.11
N SER A 57 -3.45 23.86 14.60
CA SER A 57 -2.13 23.96 13.98
C SER A 57 -2.07 24.82 12.73
N SER A 58 -3.11 24.78 11.89
CA SER A 58 -3.22 25.58 10.65
C SER A 58 -3.16 27.08 10.91
N ASN A 59 -3.57 27.53 12.10
CA ASN A 59 -3.50 28.94 12.49
C ASN A 59 -2.08 29.43 12.80
N TYR A 60 -1.15 28.53 13.11
CA TYR A 60 0.21 28.90 13.56
C TYR A 60 1.30 28.52 12.57
N ILE A 61 1.08 27.52 11.71
CA ILE A 61 2.09 26.98 10.80
C ILE A 61 1.56 27.07 9.36
N GLN A 62 2.35 27.66 8.47
CA GLN A 62 2.14 27.59 7.03
C GLN A 62 3.40 27.03 6.38
N PRO A 63 3.29 26.22 5.31
CA PRO A 63 2.07 25.80 4.60
C PRO A 63 1.25 24.72 5.35
N GLU A 64 -0.01 24.53 4.95
CA GLU A 64 -0.98 23.64 5.61
C GLU A 64 -0.47 22.20 5.80
N TRP A 65 0.13 21.62 4.75
CA TRP A 65 0.69 20.26 4.82
C TRP A 65 1.78 20.12 5.89
N LEU A 66 2.53 21.18 6.17
CA LEU A 66 3.57 21.19 7.20
C LEU A 66 2.95 21.32 8.59
N ALA A 67 1.85 22.05 8.72
CA ALA A 67 1.08 22.17 9.96
C ALA A 67 0.50 20.82 10.37
N GLU A 68 -0.16 20.13 9.43
CA GLU A 68 -0.73 18.79 9.63
C GLU A 68 0.35 17.77 9.99
N LEU A 69 1.49 17.78 9.27
CA LEU A 69 2.62 16.89 9.54
C LEU A 69 3.20 17.14 10.93
N ALA A 70 3.40 18.40 11.32
CA ALA A 70 3.94 18.75 12.62
C ALA A 70 2.98 18.39 13.77
N ALA A 71 1.69 18.66 13.60
CA ALA A 71 0.65 18.30 14.56
C ALA A 71 0.52 16.78 14.73
N GLY A 72 0.48 16.05 13.61
CA GLY A 72 0.47 14.59 13.60
C GLY A 72 1.70 14.01 14.27
N ALA A 73 2.90 14.50 13.94
CA ALA A 73 4.14 14.06 14.58
C ALA A 73 4.15 14.32 16.09
N ALA A 74 3.72 15.51 16.53
CA ALA A 74 3.64 15.86 17.95
C ALA A 74 2.65 14.95 18.69
N LEU A 75 1.44 14.77 18.17
CA LEU A 75 0.43 13.87 18.73
C LEU A 75 0.91 12.43 18.78
N PHE A 76 1.58 11.97 17.73
CA PHE A 76 2.12 10.63 17.64
C PHE A 76 3.18 10.39 18.71
N ILE A 77 4.14 11.30 18.86
CA ILE A 77 5.19 11.21 19.87
C ILE A 77 4.59 11.22 21.28
N VAL A 78 3.67 12.15 21.57
CA VAL A 78 3.02 12.24 22.88
C VAL A 78 2.24 10.96 23.20
N SER A 79 1.42 10.49 22.26
CA SER A 79 0.63 9.26 22.42
C SER A 79 1.53 8.04 22.60
N LEU A 80 2.62 7.95 21.83
CA LEU A 80 3.59 6.88 21.91
C LEU A 80 4.29 6.87 23.27
N ILE A 81 4.70 8.02 23.80
CA ILE A 81 5.31 8.13 25.14
C ILE A 81 4.34 7.62 26.20
N VAL A 82 3.08 8.05 26.15
CA VAL A 82 2.04 7.62 27.09
C VAL A 82 1.82 6.12 27.02
N LEU A 83 1.59 5.56 25.83
CA LEU A 83 1.36 4.13 25.61
C LEU A 83 2.58 3.27 25.96
N HIS A 84 3.79 3.78 25.70
CA HIS A 84 5.02 3.11 26.07
C HIS A 84 5.18 3.03 27.60
N LEU A 85 4.84 4.11 28.31
CA LEU A 85 4.85 4.13 29.76
C LEU A 85 3.82 3.14 30.35
N PHE A 86 2.62 3.08 29.79
CA PHE A 86 1.62 2.05 30.13
C PHE A 86 2.15 0.64 29.85
N SER A 87 2.81 0.44 28.72
CA SER A 87 3.36 -0.87 28.34
C SER A 87 4.43 -1.35 29.31
N HIS A 88 5.26 -0.45 29.85
CA HIS A 88 6.21 -0.80 30.90
C HIS A 88 5.52 -1.33 32.15
N ILE A 89 4.41 -0.74 32.56
CA ILE A 89 3.62 -1.17 33.73
C ILE A 89 3.04 -2.58 33.50
N LEU A 90 2.45 -2.82 32.32
CA LEU A 90 1.88 -4.12 31.96
C LEU A 90 2.95 -5.20 31.78
N SER A 91 4.14 -4.84 31.30
CA SER A 91 5.22 -5.81 31.07
C SER A 91 5.72 -6.49 32.35
N GLY A 92 5.53 -5.87 33.51
CA GLY A 92 5.85 -6.46 34.81
C GLY A 92 4.94 -7.64 35.21
N TRP A 93 3.78 -7.80 34.57
CA TRP A 93 2.78 -8.80 34.93
C TRP A 93 2.94 -10.11 34.15
N VAL A 94 3.67 -10.11 33.02
CA VAL A 94 3.84 -11.28 32.17
C VAL A 94 5.03 -12.10 32.64
N ARG A 95 4.76 -13.26 33.26
CA ARG A 95 5.80 -14.24 33.63
C ARG A 95 6.46 -14.78 32.36
N ALA A 96 7.79 -14.72 32.31
CA ALA A 96 8.60 -15.20 31.19
C ALA A 96 8.43 -16.71 31.00
N GLY A 97 7.63 -17.11 30.02
CA GLY A 97 7.50 -18.50 29.58
C GLY A 97 8.67 -18.94 28.68
N ARG A 98 9.00 -20.23 28.72
CA ARG A 98 10.19 -20.86 28.12
C ARG A 98 10.12 -21.02 26.58
N LEU A 99 9.73 -20.00 25.82
CA LEU A 99 9.58 -20.04 24.35
C LEU A 99 10.41 -18.95 23.64
N ASN A 100 11.74 -19.00 23.79
CA ASN A 100 12.67 -17.97 23.31
C ASN A 100 12.79 -17.84 21.77
N ALA A 101 12.49 -18.88 20.98
CA ALA A 101 12.67 -18.82 19.52
C ALA A 101 11.45 -18.26 18.77
N LEU A 102 10.24 -18.72 19.12
CA LEU A 102 8.99 -18.23 18.54
C LEU A 102 8.71 -16.78 18.97
N ASP A 103 9.07 -16.43 20.20
CA ASP A 103 8.95 -15.07 20.74
C ASP A 103 9.80 -14.07 19.92
N ARG A 104 11.01 -14.47 19.50
CA ARG A 104 11.89 -13.64 18.67
C ARG A 104 11.40 -13.50 17.23
N SER A 105 10.89 -14.58 16.60
CA SER A 105 10.41 -14.50 15.21
C SER A 105 9.16 -13.62 15.07
N LEU A 106 8.26 -13.65 16.06
CA LEU A 106 7.13 -12.74 16.12
C LEU A 106 7.60 -11.29 16.34
N GLY A 107 8.59 -11.07 17.22
CA GLY A 107 9.23 -9.75 17.38
C GLY A 107 9.82 -9.22 16.07
N LEU A 108 10.50 -10.05 15.29
CA LEU A 108 11.01 -9.69 13.95
C LEU A 108 9.89 -9.24 13.03
N LEU A 109 8.80 -10.00 12.91
CA LEU A 109 7.64 -9.62 12.09
C LEU A 109 7.02 -8.30 12.55
N ALA A 110 6.91 -8.13 13.87
CA ALA A 110 6.40 -6.92 14.50
C ALA A 110 7.26 -5.69 14.14
N GLY A 111 8.59 -5.84 14.19
CA GLY A 111 9.55 -4.82 13.79
C GLY A 111 9.52 -4.49 12.30
N LEU A 112 9.45 -5.51 11.43
CA LEU A 112 9.32 -5.34 9.98
C LEU A 112 8.02 -4.62 9.60
N ALA A 113 6.89 -5.02 10.21
CA ALA A 113 5.59 -4.39 9.97
C ALA A 113 5.59 -2.93 10.40
N THR A 114 6.13 -2.62 11.58
CA THR A 114 6.23 -1.25 12.09
C THR A 114 7.12 -0.39 11.20
N ALA A 115 8.31 -0.89 10.81
CA ALA A 115 9.20 -0.17 9.92
C ALA A 115 8.55 0.08 8.54
N SER A 116 7.85 -0.93 8.01
CA SER A 116 7.10 -0.79 6.75
C SER A 116 6.01 0.27 6.86
N ALA A 117 5.24 0.27 7.95
CA ALA A 117 4.20 1.26 8.21
C ALA A 117 4.78 2.69 8.29
N VAL A 118 5.89 2.89 9.02
CA VAL A 118 6.56 4.19 9.13
C VAL A 118 7.02 4.69 7.76
N ILE A 119 7.64 3.84 6.95
CA ILE A 119 8.09 4.19 5.60
C ILE A 119 6.89 4.54 4.70
N SER A 120 5.81 3.77 4.78
CA SER A 120 4.57 4.02 4.03
C SER A 120 3.89 5.33 4.40
N VAL A 121 3.81 5.65 5.70
CA VAL A 121 3.29 6.94 6.18
C VAL A 121 4.18 8.07 5.67
N ALA A 122 5.50 7.98 5.83
CA ALA A 122 6.43 9.00 5.36
C ALA A 122 6.33 9.22 3.84
N PHE A 123 6.22 8.14 3.06
CA PHE A 123 6.05 8.21 1.62
C PHE A 123 4.73 8.85 1.20
N LEU A 124 3.65 8.59 1.95
CA LEU A 124 2.36 9.23 1.73
C LEU A 124 2.46 10.75 1.86
N PHE A 125 3.11 11.26 2.90
CA PHE A 125 3.36 12.71 3.04
C PHE A 125 4.32 13.27 1.98
N LEU A 126 5.35 12.52 1.61
CA LEU A 126 6.28 12.96 0.55
C LEU A 126 5.61 12.98 -0.83
N SER A 127 4.54 12.22 -1.03
CA SER A 127 3.93 12.10 -2.34
C SER A 127 3.31 13.41 -2.82
N ASP A 128 2.75 14.24 -1.97
CA ASP A 128 2.17 15.51 -2.42
C ASP A 128 3.25 16.58 -2.67
N ILE A 129 4.45 16.39 -2.12
CA ILE A 129 5.58 17.31 -2.31
C ILE A 129 6.34 17.00 -3.60
N PHE A 130 6.58 15.71 -3.88
CA PHE A 130 7.52 15.31 -4.92
C PHE A 130 6.97 14.33 -5.96
N LEU A 131 5.77 13.76 -5.82
CA LEU A 131 5.37 12.66 -6.73
C LEU A 131 4.88 13.10 -8.11
N ASP A 132 4.56 14.39 -8.31
CA ASP A 132 4.26 14.92 -9.65
C ASP A 132 5.52 14.98 -10.53
N ASP A 133 6.69 15.19 -9.91
CA ASP A 133 8.01 15.14 -10.55
C ASP A 133 9.00 14.42 -9.63
N PRO A 134 8.89 13.07 -9.51
CA PRO A 134 9.68 12.31 -8.56
C PRO A 134 11.15 12.41 -8.95
N PRO A 135 12.05 12.77 -8.02
CA PRO A 135 13.44 12.90 -8.38
C PRO A 135 13.99 11.53 -8.81
N PRO A 136 15.03 11.48 -9.68
CA PRO A 136 15.49 10.24 -10.31
C PRO A 136 15.85 9.13 -9.31
N TRP A 137 16.26 9.49 -8.10
CA TRP A 137 16.60 8.55 -7.03
C TRP A 137 15.37 7.92 -6.34
N VAL A 138 14.17 8.50 -6.44
CA VAL A 138 12.92 7.83 -6.04
C VAL A 138 12.37 7.04 -7.22
N GLU A 139 12.40 7.64 -8.41
CA GLU A 139 11.78 7.06 -9.60
C GLU A 139 12.38 5.71 -9.99
N ALA A 140 13.72 5.61 -10.01
CA ALA A 140 14.44 4.40 -10.36
C ALA A 140 14.48 3.34 -9.24
N ALA A 141 13.90 3.62 -8.07
CA ALA A 141 14.05 2.75 -6.90
C ALA A 141 13.20 1.47 -7.02
N ARG A 142 13.81 0.31 -6.77
CA ARG A 142 13.12 -1.00 -6.84
C ARG A 142 12.12 -1.22 -5.72
N THR A 143 12.35 -0.60 -4.57
CA THR A 143 11.50 -0.69 -3.38
C THR A 143 10.25 0.20 -3.49
N ARG A 144 10.24 1.18 -4.39
CA ARG A 144 9.14 2.14 -4.58
C ARG A 144 7.77 1.47 -4.72
N PRO A 145 7.54 0.44 -5.57
CA PRO A 145 6.22 -0.17 -5.70
C PRO A 145 5.72 -0.87 -4.43
N ALA A 146 6.63 -1.37 -3.57
CA ALA A 146 6.25 -1.96 -2.29
C ALA A 146 5.83 -0.88 -1.30
N VAL A 147 6.59 0.22 -1.24
CA VAL A 147 6.29 1.37 -0.38
C VAL A 147 4.98 2.05 -0.79
N GLU A 148 4.75 2.26 -2.09
CA GLU A 148 3.51 2.83 -2.64
C GLU A 148 2.27 2.02 -2.25
N ARG A 149 2.35 0.68 -2.34
CA ARG A 149 1.24 -0.18 -1.90
C ARG A 149 0.97 -0.02 -0.41
N GLY A 150 2.01 -0.03 0.42
CA GLY A 150 1.84 0.19 1.86
C GLY A 150 1.25 1.58 2.17
N ALA A 151 1.69 2.61 1.46
CA ALA A 151 1.16 3.97 1.61
C ALA A 151 -0.34 4.03 1.27
N LEU A 152 -0.77 3.32 0.21
CA LEU A 152 -2.18 3.24 -0.15
C LEU A 152 -3.01 2.47 0.89
N LEU A 153 -2.48 1.40 1.47
CA LEU A 153 -3.15 0.69 2.57
C LEU A 153 -3.31 1.59 3.80
N VAL A 154 -2.28 2.38 4.12
CA VAL A 154 -2.36 3.37 5.20
C VAL A 154 -3.42 4.42 4.88
N LYS A 155 -3.46 4.93 3.64
CA LYS A 155 -4.47 5.90 3.19
C LYS A 155 -5.91 5.39 3.34
N GLU A 156 -6.14 4.11 3.10
CA GLU A 156 -7.47 3.48 3.20
C GLU A 156 -7.97 3.35 4.65
N ILE A 157 -7.07 3.28 5.62
CA ILE A 157 -7.40 3.16 7.05
C ILE A 157 -7.65 4.54 7.69
N LEU A 158 -7.03 5.57 7.15
CA LEU A 158 -7.10 6.93 7.66
C LEU A 158 -8.45 7.61 7.29
N PRO A 159 -9.08 8.36 8.21
CA PRO A 159 -10.30 9.12 7.94
C PRO A 159 -10.06 10.21 6.90
N ALA A 160 -11.04 10.45 6.02
CA ALA A 160 -10.93 11.44 4.94
C ALA A 160 -10.59 12.85 5.43
N ASP A 161 -11.04 13.23 6.63
CA ASP A 161 -10.84 14.56 7.21
C ASP A 161 -9.42 14.79 7.75
N VAL A 162 -8.62 13.73 7.92
CA VAL A 162 -7.25 13.77 8.47
C VAL A 162 -6.19 13.93 7.37
N ILE A 163 -6.55 13.59 6.13
CA ILE A 163 -5.64 13.46 4.99
C ILE A 163 -6.06 14.35 3.82
N GLY A 164 -6.85 15.41 4.03
CA GLY A 164 -7.65 16.07 2.98
C GLY A 164 -7.01 16.10 1.59
N GLU A 165 -5.73 16.48 1.51
CA GLU A 165 -4.93 16.41 0.27
C GLU A 165 -3.80 15.36 0.29
N THR A 166 -3.42 14.77 1.43
CA THR A 166 -2.23 13.92 1.50
C THR A 166 -2.38 12.57 0.77
N GLY A 167 -1.40 12.21 -0.06
CA GLY A 167 -1.45 11.05 -0.96
C GLY A 167 -2.49 11.18 -2.06
N ALA A 168 -3.06 12.36 -2.33
CA ALA A 168 -3.99 12.55 -3.43
C ALA A 168 -3.26 12.40 -4.78
N THR A 169 -2.03 12.89 -4.85
CA THR A 169 -1.12 12.70 -5.98
C THR A 169 -0.82 11.21 -6.19
N LEU A 170 -0.52 10.47 -5.11
CA LEU A 170 -0.23 9.03 -5.16
C LEU A 170 -1.43 8.21 -5.66
N LYS A 171 -2.64 8.48 -5.17
CA LYS A 171 -3.85 7.79 -5.62
C LYS A 171 -4.14 8.09 -7.10
N SER A 172 -4.07 9.37 -7.47
CA SER A 172 -4.29 9.81 -8.85
C SER A 172 -3.28 9.20 -9.82
N ALA A 173 -2.00 9.09 -9.42
CA ALA A 173 -0.95 8.44 -10.20
C ALA A 173 -1.25 6.95 -10.43
N LYS A 174 -1.68 6.24 -9.38
CA LYS A 174 -2.08 4.82 -9.50
C LYS A 174 -3.31 4.65 -10.40
N ASP A 175 -4.33 5.48 -10.25
CA ASP A 175 -5.56 5.39 -11.06
C ASP A 175 -5.27 5.65 -12.54
N ARG A 176 -4.40 6.64 -12.85
CA ARG A 176 -3.92 6.89 -14.22
C ARG A 176 -3.18 5.68 -14.80
N ALA A 177 -2.30 5.05 -14.02
CA ALA A 177 -1.56 3.87 -14.46
C ALA A 177 -2.50 2.67 -14.76
N ILE A 178 -3.51 2.44 -13.92
CA ILE A 178 -4.51 1.38 -14.13
C ILE A 178 -5.31 1.63 -15.41
N ASN A 179 -5.75 2.87 -15.64
CA ASN A 179 -6.54 3.22 -16.83
C ASN A 179 -5.73 3.05 -18.13
N LEU A 180 -4.44 3.40 -18.12
CA LEU A 180 -3.54 3.21 -19.27
C LEU A 180 -3.30 1.73 -19.58
N ASP A 181 -3.09 0.89 -18.56
CA ASP A 181 -2.94 -0.55 -18.73
C ASP A 181 -4.24 -1.20 -19.26
N ALA A 182 -5.39 -0.78 -18.74
CA ALA A 182 -6.69 -1.24 -19.21
C ALA A 182 -6.94 -0.87 -20.68
N ALA A 183 -6.60 0.36 -21.08
CA ALA A 183 -6.70 0.81 -22.46
C ALA A 183 -5.77 0.04 -23.41
N SER A 184 -4.53 -0.21 -23.00
CA SER A 184 -3.57 -1.03 -23.76
C SER A 184 -4.09 -2.46 -23.96
N LYS A 185 -4.59 -3.10 -22.90
CA LYS A 185 -5.16 -4.45 -22.96
C LYS A 185 -6.42 -4.52 -23.83
N ALA A 186 -7.25 -3.48 -23.82
CA ALA A 186 -8.41 -3.38 -24.70
C ALA A 186 -8.00 -3.27 -26.18
N LEU A 187 -7.00 -2.46 -26.49
CA LEU A 187 -6.44 -2.36 -27.84
C LEU A 187 -5.83 -3.69 -28.33
N GLU A 188 -5.13 -4.39 -27.44
CA GLU A 188 -4.53 -5.69 -27.74
C GLU A 188 -5.59 -6.75 -28.06
N ARG A 189 -6.73 -6.74 -27.36
CA ARG A 189 -7.87 -7.62 -27.67
C ARG A 189 -8.50 -7.34 -29.02
N LEU A 190 -8.51 -6.08 -29.46
CA LEU A 190 -8.99 -5.70 -30.79
C LEU A 190 -7.97 -6.00 -31.90
N SER A 191 -6.68 -6.02 -31.54
CA SER A 191 -5.58 -6.31 -32.47
C SER A 191 -5.24 -7.80 -32.57
N ARG A 192 -5.72 -8.63 -31.63
CA ARG A 192 -5.65 -10.09 -31.74
C ARG A 192 -6.71 -10.58 -32.75
N PRO A 193 -6.33 -11.40 -33.74
CA PRO A 193 -7.29 -12.04 -34.63
C PRO A 193 -8.32 -12.82 -33.81
N PRO A 194 -9.60 -12.87 -34.22
CA PRO A 194 -10.62 -13.60 -33.49
C PRO A 194 -10.13 -15.04 -33.30
N GLU A 195 -10.13 -15.49 -32.05
CA GLU A 195 -9.81 -16.87 -31.71
C GLU A 195 -10.78 -17.74 -32.51
N LYS A 196 -10.25 -18.43 -33.51
CA LYS A 196 -11.00 -19.28 -34.41
C LYS A 196 -11.63 -20.35 -33.53
N SER A 197 -12.89 -20.17 -33.17
CA SER A 197 -13.73 -21.26 -32.68
C SER A 197 -13.47 -22.43 -33.63
N ALA A 198 -12.98 -23.54 -33.11
CA ALA A 198 -12.56 -24.69 -33.90
C ALA A 198 -13.54 -24.90 -35.06
N PRO A 199 -13.06 -25.02 -36.32
CA PRO A 199 -13.96 -25.07 -37.45
C PRO A 199 -14.96 -26.19 -37.22
N ARG A 200 -16.26 -25.87 -37.15
CA ARG A 200 -17.28 -26.86 -37.46
C ARG A 200 -16.91 -27.33 -38.86
N THR A 201 -16.46 -28.57 -38.97
CA THR A 201 -16.32 -29.27 -40.24
C THR A 201 -17.62 -28.99 -41.00
N GLN A 202 -17.54 -28.17 -42.05
CA GLN A 202 -18.65 -28.01 -42.98
C GLN A 202 -18.73 -29.35 -43.73
N GLU A 203 -19.48 -30.28 -43.17
CA GLU A 203 -20.07 -31.34 -43.97
C GLU A 203 -20.97 -30.65 -45.00
N GLY A 204 -20.73 -30.91 -46.29
CA GLY A 204 -21.60 -30.42 -47.34
C GLY A 204 -23.05 -30.85 -47.10
N TYR A 205 -23.99 -30.10 -47.68
CA TYR A 205 -25.43 -30.29 -47.45
C TYR A 205 -25.82 -31.76 -47.44
N ASN A 206 -26.38 -32.20 -46.32
CA ASN A 206 -26.89 -33.56 -46.19
C ASN A 206 -28.14 -33.72 -47.08
N GLU A 207 -28.53 -34.96 -47.39
CA GLU A 207 -29.62 -35.21 -48.35
C GLU A 207 -30.94 -34.51 -47.97
N ARG A 208 -31.24 -34.41 -46.67
CA ARG A 208 -32.44 -33.71 -46.19
C ARG A 208 -32.42 -32.21 -46.45
N GLU A 209 -31.26 -31.59 -46.31
CA GLU A 209 -31.09 -30.16 -46.62
C GLU A 209 -31.21 -29.90 -48.13
N ARG A 210 -30.75 -30.84 -48.96
CA ARG A 210 -30.93 -30.74 -50.42
C ARG A 210 -32.40 -30.86 -50.82
N ASP A 211 -33.10 -31.84 -50.26
CA ASP A 211 -34.55 -32.02 -50.52
C ASP A 211 -35.33 -30.76 -50.10
N SER A 212 -34.97 -30.16 -48.97
CA SER A 212 -35.62 -28.92 -48.51
C SER A 212 -35.37 -27.71 -49.42
N LEU A 213 -34.20 -27.65 -50.06
CA LEU A 213 -33.89 -26.61 -51.05
C LEU A 213 -34.66 -26.85 -52.36
N GLU A 214 -34.83 -28.11 -52.74
CA GLU A 214 -35.53 -28.50 -53.95
C GLU A 214 -37.05 -28.26 -53.84
N ASP A 215 -37.62 -28.48 -52.65
CA ASP A 215 -39.00 -28.13 -52.33
C ASP A 215 -39.24 -26.62 -52.38
N LEU A 216 -38.29 -25.81 -51.88
CA LEU A 216 -38.38 -24.34 -51.94
C LEU A 216 -38.29 -23.80 -53.38
N ILE A 217 -37.53 -24.45 -54.24
CA ILE A 217 -37.45 -24.09 -55.66
C ILE A 217 -38.76 -24.43 -56.37
N ARG A 218 -39.36 -25.58 -56.08
CA ARG A 218 -40.66 -25.97 -56.63
C ARG A 218 -41.82 -25.10 -56.18
N GLN A 219 -41.76 -24.58 -54.95
CA GLN A 219 -42.82 -23.72 -54.43
C GLN A 219 -42.85 -22.32 -55.09
N ASN A 220 -41.78 -21.95 -55.80
CA ASN A 220 -41.61 -20.62 -56.41
C ASN A 220 -41.64 -20.65 -57.95
N GLN A 221 -42.12 -21.75 -58.54
CA GLN A 221 -42.49 -21.86 -59.96
C GLN A 221 -44.00 -22.06 -60.08
#